data_AF-A0AAE0HX91-F1
#
_entry.id   AF-A0AAE0HX91-F1
#
_cell.length_a   1.000
_cell.length_b   1.000
_cell.length_c   1.000
_cell.angle_alpha   90.00
_cell.angle_beta   90.00
_cell.angle_gamma   90.00
#
_symmetry.space_group_name_H-M   'P 1'
#
loop_
_entity.id
_entity.type
_entity.pdbx_description
1 polymer ?
#
loop_
_entity_poly.entity_id
_entity_poly.type
_entity_poly.pdbx_seq_one_letter_code
_entity_poly.pdbx_strand_id
1 'polypeptide(L)'
;MDALCIIQDNVNDKSAEIAKMPSIYGGATVTIVAAGSSSSIDEFLGERFPGSREAAAIPYRCIDGQLGSVTLAKLGGGFEEVEPIDERGWTLQERLLSCRIVEFGSRQTRWICSETRSSGFYRQGLTDGWMRDVKYSNKRKSRRPGS
;
A
#
# COMPACT_ATOMS: atom_id res chain seq x y z
N MET A 1 4.83 -16.49 -3.15
CA MET A 1 4.55 -17.54 -4.17
C MET A 1 5.61 -18.60 -3.93
N ASP A 2 5.25 -19.61 -3.14
CA ASP A 2 6.23 -20.52 -2.55
C ASP A 2 6.29 -21.84 -3.34
N ALA A 3 5.45 -21.97 -4.37
CA ALA A 3 5.33 -23.15 -5.23
C ALA A 3 6.58 -23.43 -6.07
N LEU A 4 7.49 -22.47 -6.23
CA LEU A 4 8.77 -22.66 -6.93
C LEU A 4 9.86 -23.24 -6.01
N CYS A 5 9.74 -23.02 -4.70
CA CYS A 5 10.76 -23.40 -3.72
C CYS A 5 10.30 -24.52 -2.79
N ILE A 6 9.00 -24.83 -2.76
CA ILE A 6 8.41 -25.85 -1.89
C ILE A 6 7.68 -26.89 -2.74
N ILE A 7 8.13 -28.14 -2.66
CA ILE A 7 7.44 -29.28 -3.25
C ILE A 7 6.14 -29.51 -2.47
N GLN A 8 5.00 -29.21 -3.10
CA GLN A 8 3.72 -29.18 -2.39
C GLN A 8 3.27 -30.55 -1.88
N ASP A 9 3.70 -31.64 -2.52
CA ASP A 9 3.28 -32.99 -2.15
C ASP A 9 4.22 -33.68 -1.15
N ASN A 10 5.30 -33.00 -0.72
CA ASN A 10 6.27 -33.55 0.20
C ASN A 10 6.24 -32.82 1.56
N VAL A 11 5.76 -33.51 2.58
CA VAL A 11 5.62 -32.98 3.95
C VAL A 11 6.98 -32.61 4.57
N ASN A 12 8.02 -33.39 4.28
CA ASN A 12 9.36 -33.14 4.82
C ASN A 12 10.00 -31.91 4.18
N ASP A 13 9.85 -31.78 2.86
CA ASP A 13 10.33 -30.61 2.10
C ASP A 13 9.59 -29.33 2.52
N LYS A 14 8.25 -29.40 2.62
CA LYS A 14 7.43 -28.35 3.22
C LYS A 14 7.95 -27.91 4.57
N SER A 15 8.17 -28.85 5.49
CA SER A 15 8.61 -28.53 6.84
C SER A 15 9.99 -27.85 6.85
N ALA A 16 10.91 -28.33 6.02
CA ALA A 16 12.26 -27.78 5.91
C ALA A 16 12.27 -26.36 5.31
N GLU A 17 11.46 -26.10 4.28
CA GLU A 17 11.41 -24.80 3.62
C GLU A 17 10.58 -23.77 4.42
N ILE A 18 9.48 -24.20 5.05
CA ILE A 18 8.71 -23.34 5.97
C ILE A 18 9.58 -22.84 7.12
N ALA A 19 10.47 -23.68 7.65
CA ALA A 19 11.40 -23.29 8.71
C ALA A 19 12.39 -22.19 8.27
N LYS A 20 12.62 -22.03 6.97
CA LYS A 20 13.50 -20.99 6.39
C LYS A 20 12.75 -19.70 6.05
N MET A 21 11.43 -19.71 5.95
CA MET A 21 10.64 -18.53 5.54
C MET A 21 10.92 -17.27 6.39
N PRO A 22 11.09 -17.35 7.73
CA PRO A 22 11.42 -16.16 8.52
C PRO A 22 12.74 -15.50 8.14
N SER A 23 13.79 -16.27 7.84
CA SER A 23 15.08 -15.71 7.43
C SER A 23 15.04 -15.19 5.99
N ILE A 24 14.24 -15.79 5.12
CA ILE A 24 14.03 -15.31 3.75
C ILE A 24 13.34 -13.94 3.77
N TYR A 25 12.18 -13.82 4.43
CA TYR A 25 11.44 -12.56 4.49
C TYR A 25 12.17 -11.49 5.32
N GLY A 26 12.77 -11.86 6.45
CA GLY A 26 13.53 -10.94 7.29
C GLY A 26 14.87 -10.49 6.68
N GLY A 27 15.46 -11.32 5.83
CA GLY A 27 16.71 -11.02 5.11
C GLY A 27 16.52 -10.33 3.76
N ALA A 28 15.29 -10.26 3.25
CA ALA A 28 15.00 -9.61 1.98
C ALA A 28 15.30 -8.10 2.05
N THR A 29 15.93 -7.56 1.01
CA THR A 29 16.14 -6.11 0.89
C THR A 29 14.79 -5.39 0.78
N VAL A 30 13.88 -5.94 -0.02
CA VAL A 30 12.50 -5.49 -0.19
C VAL A 30 11.64 -6.68 -0.59
N THR A 31 10.41 -6.72 -0.06
CA THR A 31 9.38 -7.69 -0.44
C THR A 31 8.34 -6.98 -1.31
N ILE A 32 8.08 -7.50 -2.51
CA ILE A 32 7.03 -6.99 -3.38
C ILE A 32 5.76 -7.79 -3.14
N VAL A 33 4.67 -7.10 -2.86
CA VAL A 33 3.39 -7.70 -2.51
C VAL A 33 2.34 -7.23 -3.51
N ALA A 34 1.82 -8.14 -4.32
CA ALA A 34 0.70 -7.90 -5.23
C ALA A 34 -0.63 -8.05 -4.47
N ALA A 35 -0.94 -7.11 -3.57
CA ALA A 35 -2.07 -7.23 -2.65
C ALA A 35 -3.43 -7.26 -3.36
N GLY A 36 -3.60 -6.45 -4.42
CA GLY A 36 -4.84 -6.35 -5.20
C GLY A 36 -5.10 -7.51 -6.16
N SER A 37 -4.21 -8.51 -6.20
CA SER A 37 -4.27 -9.65 -7.11
C SER A 37 -4.73 -10.90 -6.37
N SER A 38 -5.68 -11.64 -6.96
CA SER A 38 -6.25 -12.85 -6.35
C SER A 38 -5.38 -14.08 -6.58
N SER A 39 -4.60 -14.10 -7.68
CA SER A 39 -3.78 -15.23 -8.11
C SER A 39 -2.45 -14.78 -8.72
N SER A 40 -1.45 -15.66 -8.71
CA SER A 40 -0.12 -15.38 -9.27
C SER A 40 -0.08 -15.17 -10.78
N ILE A 41 -1.17 -15.49 -11.48
CA ILE A 41 -1.33 -15.26 -12.92
C ILE A 41 -2.05 -13.94 -13.23
N ASP A 42 -2.63 -13.30 -12.21
CA ASP A 42 -3.40 -12.08 -12.41
C ASP A 42 -2.45 -10.88 -12.53
N GLU A 43 -2.87 -9.90 -13.33
CA GLU A 43 -2.16 -8.64 -13.45
C GLU A 43 -2.35 -7.80 -12.18
N PHE A 44 -1.25 -7.28 -11.62
CA PHE A 44 -1.28 -6.39 -10.46
C PHE A 44 -0.81 -4.95 -10.78
N LEU A 45 -0.33 -4.73 -12.01
CA LEU A 45 0.14 -3.43 -12.52
C LEU A 45 -0.88 -2.75 -13.45
N GLY A 46 -2.11 -3.26 -13.50
CA GLY A 46 -3.17 -2.73 -14.34
C GLY A 46 -3.66 -1.34 -13.94
N GLU A 47 -4.59 -0.81 -14.73
CA GLU A 47 -5.22 0.48 -14.47
C GLU A 47 -5.97 0.44 -13.14
N ARG A 48 -5.59 1.31 -12.20
CA ARG A 48 -6.19 1.34 -10.85
C ARG A 48 -7.54 2.01 -10.93
N PHE A 49 -8.59 1.29 -10.54
CA PHE A 49 -9.94 1.83 -10.52
C PHE A 49 -10.03 2.90 -9.39
N PRO A 50 -10.31 4.19 -9.69
CA PRO A 50 -10.28 5.24 -8.67
C PRO A 50 -11.39 5.15 -7.62
N GLY A 51 -12.27 4.14 -7.69
CA GLY A 51 -13.37 3.96 -6.76
C GLY A 51 -14.41 5.09 -6.91
N SER A 52 -15.54 4.73 -7.51
CA SER A 52 -16.66 5.59 -7.92
C SER A 52 -16.45 6.40 -9.21
N ARG A 53 -17.53 6.53 -9.98
CA ARG A 53 -17.67 7.43 -11.13
C ARG A 53 -17.69 8.92 -10.70
N GLU A 54 -17.50 9.23 -9.41
CA GLU A 54 -17.52 10.57 -8.84
C GLU A 54 -16.08 11.07 -8.61
N ALA A 55 -15.33 11.19 -9.71
CA ALA A 55 -14.03 11.86 -9.72
C ALA A 55 -14.16 13.20 -10.45
N ALA A 56 -13.62 14.27 -9.85
CA ALA A 56 -13.56 15.60 -10.45
C ALA A 56 -12.10 16.01 -10.64
N ALA A 57 -11.72 16.30 -11.88
CA ALA A 57 -10.45 16.94 -12.17
C ALA A 57 -10.57 18.45 -11.91
N ILE A 58 -9.76 18.96 -11.00
CA ILE A 58 -9.69 20.39 -10.66
C ILE A 58 -8.40 20.95 -11.24
N PRO A 59 -8.46 22.04 -12.02
CA PRO A 59 -7.26 22.71 -12.49
C PRO A 59 -6.47 23.29 -11.31
N TYR A 60 -5.16 23.06 -11.31
CA TYR A 60 -4.24 23.54 -10.29
C TYR A 60 -3.08 24.27 -10.97
N ARG A 61 -2.63 25.39 -10.39
CA ARG A 61 -1.44 26.08 -10.89
C ARG A 61 -0.22 25.64 -10.10
N CYS A 62 0.70 25.00 -10.79
CA CYS A 62 1.97 24.52 -10.26
C CYS A 62 2.87 25.69 -9.83
N ILE A 63 3.89 25.39 -9.02
CA ILE A 63 4.84 26.39 -8.49
C ILE A 63 5.61 27.08 -9.61
N ASP A 64 5.87 26.38 -10.71
CA ASP A 64 6.50 26.89 -11.93
C ASP A 64 5.55 27.73 -12.82
N GLY A 65 4.30 27.94 -12.39
CA GLY A 65 3.28 28.69 -13.11
C GLY A 65 2.49 27.87 -14.13
N GLN A 66 2.84 26.61 -14.38
CA GLN A 66 2.14 25.75 -15.33
C GLN A 66 0.77 25.30 -14.80
N LEU A 67 -0.17 25.06 -15.71
CA LEU A 67 -1.48 24.52 -15.37
C LEU A 67 -1.40 23.00 -15.31
N GLY A 68 -1.52 22.44 -14.11
CA GLY A 68 -1.73 21.02 -13.85
C GLY A 68 -3.18 20.69 -13.50
N SER A 69 -3.43 19.45 -13.15
CA SER A 69 -4.73 18.98 -12.66
C SER A 69 -4.57 18.16 -11.39
N VAL A 70 -5.54 18.28 -10.48
CA VAL A 70 -5.68 17.44 -9.28
C VAL A 70 -7.00 16.70 -9.39
N THR A 71 -6.96 15.37 -9.31
CA THR A 71 -8.16 14.55 -9.31
C THR A 71 -8.65 14.37 -7.88
N LEU A 72 -9.83 14.90 -7.57
CA LEU A 72 -10.56 14.55 -6.35
C LEU A 72 -11.48 13.38 -6.64
N ALA A 73 -11.30 12.27 -5.94
CA ALA A 73 -12.19 11.12 -6.02
C ALA A 73 -12.82 10.87 -4.66
N LYS A 74 -14.13 10.59 -4.64
CA LYS A 74 -14.80 10.13 -3.43
C LYS A 74 -14.43 8.67 -3.19
N LEU A 75 -13.64 8.42 -2.16
CA LEU A 75 -13.31 7.06 -1.77
C LEU A 75 -14.52 6.44 -1.07
N GLY A 76 -15.23 5.52 -1.74
CA GLY A 76 -16.24 4.66 -1.10
C GLY A 76 -15.58 3.64 -0.17
N GLY A 77 -16.27 3.26 0.92
CA GLY A 77 -15.72 2.39 1.98
C GLY A 77 -14.59 3.07 2.76
N GLY A 78 -14.25 2.58 3.96
CA GLY A 78 -13.04 3.06 4.64
C GLY A 78 -11.79 2.88 3.77
N PHE A 79 -10.71 3.60 4.09
CA PHE A 79 -9.41 3.48 3.39
C PHE A 79 -8.73 2.09 3.52
N GLU A 80 -9.38 1.17 4.24
CA GLU A 80 -9.02 -0.23 4.44
C GLU A 80 -10.10 -1.10 3.76
N GLU A 81 -10.18 -1.05 2.43
CA GLU A 81 -10.80 -2.17 1.72
C GLU A 81 -9.88 -3.38 1.90
N VAL A 82 -10.49 -4.50 2.28
CA VAL A 82 -9.82 -5.80 2.38
C VAL A 82 -9.29 -6.14 1.00
N GLU A 83 -7.98 -6.29 0.87
CA GLU A 83 -7.37 -6.69 -0.39
C GLU A 83 -7.48 -8.22 -0.53
N PRO A 84 -7.56 -8.79 -1.73
CA PRO A 84 -7.62 -10.24 -1.94
C PRO A 84 -6.52 -11.03 -1.20
N ILE A 85 -5.35 -10.41 -1.01
CA ILE A 85 -4.25 -11.03 -0.26
C ILE A 85 -4.54 -11.21 1.24
N ASP A 86 -5.39 -10.36 1.83
CA ASP A 86 -5.71 -10.39 3.25
C ASP A 86 -6.63 -11.59 3.60
N GLU A 87 -7.30 -12.19 2.60
CA GLU A 87 -8.07 -13.43 2.74
C GLU A 87 -7.20 -14.69 2.81
N ARG A 88 -5.90 -14.57 2.50
CA ARG A 88 -4.98 -15.71 2.41
C ARG A 88 -4.16 -15.84 3.68
N GLY A 89 -4.53 -16.76 4.58
CA GLY A 89 -3.89 -16.91 5.90
C GLY A 89 -2.35 -17.04 5.90
N TRP A 90 -1.73 -17.52 4.82
CA TRP A 90 -0.27 -17.65 4.70
C TRP A 90 0.46 -16.31 4.49
N THR A 91 -0.21 -15.31 3.90
CA THR A 91 0.40 -14.02 3.52
C THR A 91 0.70 -13.14 4.74
N LEU A 92 0.09 -13.45 5.88
CA LEU A 92 0.38 -12.81 7.16
C LEU A 92 1.85 -13.00 7.57
N GLN A 93 2.43 -14.18 7.33
CA GLN A 93 3.84 -14.44 7.64
C GLN A 93 4.76 -13.58 6.76
N GLU A 94 4.46 -13.51 5.46
CA GLU A 94 5.21 -12.70 4.49
C GLU A 94 5.21 -11.21 4.88
N ARG A 95 4.03 -10.69 5.27
CA ARG A 95 3.86 -9.29 5.69
C ARG A 95 4.51 -9.02 7.06
N LEU A 96 4.38 -9.92 8.02
CA LEU A 96 4.90 -9.69 9.37
C LEU A 96 6.42 -9.70 9.41
N LEU A 97 7.06 -10.62 8.69
CA LEU A 97 8.49 -10.91 8.79
C LEU A 97 9.33 -10.01 7.87
N SER A 98 8.74 -9.43 6.83
CA SER A 98 9.44 -8.51 5.93
C SER A 98 9.75 -7.17 6.60
N CYS A 99 11.01 -6.74 6.52
CA CYS A 99 11.45 -5.44 7.06
C CYS A 99 11.04 -4.25 6.19
N ARG A 100 10.89 -4.45 4.88
CA ARG A 100 10.48 -3.45 3.89
C ARG A 100 9.58 -4.09 2.85
N ILE A 101 8.43 -3.48 2.59
CA ILE A 101 7.39 -3.99 1.69
C ILE A 101 6.99 -2.87 0.73
N VAL A 102 6.97 -3.20 -0.56
CA VAL A 102 6.24 -2.44 -1.58
C VAL A 102 4.97 -3.21 -1.89
N GLU A 103 3.84 -2.65 -1.53
CA GLU A 103 2.55 -3.29 -1.70
C GLU A 103 1.74 -2.59 -2.78
N PHE A 104 1.29 -3.38 -3.75
CA PHE A 104 0.41 -2.98 -4.83
C PHE A 104 -1.02 -3.42 -4.50
N GLY A 105 -1.76 -2.56 -3.81
CA GLY A 105 -3.19 -2.76 -3.57
C GLY A 105 -4.03 -2.33 -4.78
N SER A 106 -5.31 -2.72 -4.76
CA SER A 106 -6.32 -2.38 -5.77
C SER A 106 -6.42 -0.88 -6.05
N ARG A 107 -6.18 -0.04 -5.02
CA ARG A 107 -6.32 1.43 -5.12
C ARG A 107 -5.01 2.19 -5.09
N GLN A 108 -4.07 1.73 -4.28
CA GLN A 108 -2.89 2.51 -3.91
C GLN A 108 -1.66 1.63 -3.75
N THR A 109 -0.50 2.20 -4.01
CA THR A 109 0.80 1.58 -3.73
C THR A 109 1.26 2.05 -2.37
N ARG A 110 1.60 1.12 -1.48
CA ARG A 110 2.09 1.44 -0.13
C ARG A 110 3.53 1.02 0.03
N TRP A 111 4.33 1.86 0.67
CA TRP A 111 5.62 1.49 1.22
C TRP A 111 5.49 1.30 2.73
N ILE A 112 5.91 0.13 3.19
CA ILE A 112 5.85 -0.23 4.61
C ILE A 112 7.25 -0.68 5.04
N CYS A 113 7.84 0.01 6.00
CA CYS A 113 9.07 -0.38 6.69
C CYS A 113 8.90 -0.34 8.22
N SER A 114 9.92 -0.79 8.97
CA SER A 114 9.91 -0.77 10.44
C SER A 114 9.50 0.57 11.04
N GLU A 115 10.03 1.68 10.53
CA GLU A 115 9.69 3.03 11.01
C GLU A 115 8.19 3.36 10.82
N THR A 116 7.68 3.15 9.61
CA THR A 116 6.25 3.36 9.29
C THR A 116 5.32 2.35 10.00
N ARG A 117 5.82 1.18 10.41
CA ARG A 117 5.07 0.20 11.22
C ARG A 117 5.01 0.63 12.69
N SER A 118 6.09 1.20 13.23
CA SER A 118 6.19 1.65 14.62
C SER A 118 5.28 2.85 14.93
N SER A 119 4.94 3.66 13.94
CA SER A 119 3.96 4.75 14.06
C SER A 119 2.50 4.28 14.19
N GLY A 120 2.26 2.97 14.29
CA GLY A 120 0.95 2.34 14.17
C GLY A 120 0.51 2.29 12.70
N PHE A 121 -0.44 1.41 12.36
CA PHE A 121 -1.04 1.30 11.02
C PHE A 121 -1.70 2.59 10.51
N TYR A 122 -1.67 3.65 11.31
CA TYR A 122 -2.29 4.93 11.06
C TYR A 122 -1.22 5.97 10.74
N ARG A 123 -1.32 6.52 9.52
CA ARG A 123 -0.91 7.90 9.15
C ARG A 123 0.55 8.20 8.77
N GLN A 124 1.54 7.36 9.03
CA GLN A 124 2.91 7.61 8.54
C GLN A 124 3.34 6.49 7.60
N GLY A 125 2.97 6.61 6.33
CA GLY A 125 3.42 5.72 5.27
C GLY A 125 3.48 6.49 3.96
N LEU A 126 4.38 6.09 3.05
CA LEU A 126 4.35 6.61 1.67
C LEU A 126 3.27 5.86 0.91
N THR A 127 2.37 6.61 0.30
CA THR A 127 1.29 6.08 -0.54
C THR A 127 1.36 6.77 -1.89
N ASP A 128 1.47 5.99 -2.96
CA ASP A 128 1.60 6.49 -4.34
C ASP A 128 2.72 7.53 -4.51
N GLY A 129 3.81 7.37 -3.75
CA GLY A 129 4.96 8.29 -3.74
C GLY A 129 4.80 9.50 -2.84
N TRP A 130 3.66 9.69 -2.18
CA TRP A 130 3.39 10.83 -1.30
C TRP A 130 3.40 10.45 0.17
N MET A 131 4.09 11.25 0.98
CA MET A 131 4.01 11.14 2.43
C MET A 131 2.68 11.74 2.89
N ARG A 132 1.85 10.95 3.58
CA ARG A 132 0.61 11.45 4.18
C ARG A 132 0.92 12.31 5.39
N ASP A 133 1.33 13.56 5.18
CA ASP A 133 1.42 14.52 6.27
C ASP A 133 0.02 15.07 6.57
N VAL A 134 -0.67 14.50 7.57
CA VAL A 134 -2.04 14.89 7.97
C VAL A 134 -2.08 16.30 8.61
N LYS A 135 -0.96 17.02 8.66
CA LYS A 135 -0.88 18.40 9.18
C LYS A 135 -1.37 19.45 8.17
N TYR A 136 -2.44 19.19 7.41
CA TYR A 136 -3.10 20.23 6.62
C TYR A 136 -3.87 21.20 7.52
N SER A 137 -3.13 22.13 8.11
CA SER A 137 -3.51 23.47 8.57
C SER A 137 -4.92 23.64 9.19
N ASN A 138 -4.98 23.57 10.54
CA ASN A 138 -5.99 24.30 11.33
C ASN A 138 -5.75 25.83 11.35
N LYS A 139 -4.83 26.38 10.55
CA LYS A 139 -4.56 27.82 10.49
C LYS A 139 -5.34 28.53 9.39
N ARG A 140 -6.67 28.53 9.49
CA ARG A 140 -7.48 29.62 8.89
C ARG A 140 -8.68 29.95 9.77
N LYS A 141 -8.46 30.84 10.74
CA LYS A 141 -9.38 31.93 11.12
C LYS A 141 -8.75 32.79 12.22
N SER A 142 -7.86 33.71 11.82
CA SER A 142 -7.61 34.91 12.62
C SER A 142 -7.09 36.03 11.73
N ARG A 143 -8.02 36.87 11.27
CA ARG A 143 -7.91 38.34 11.12
C ARG A 143 -8.97 38.81 10.12
N ARG A 144 -10.11 39.28 10.65
CA ARG A 144 -10.84 40.37 10.01
C ARG A 144 -9.98 41.63 10.21
N PRO A 145 -9.71 42.45 9.18
CA PRO A 145 -9.27 43.81 9.41
C PRO A 145 -10.48 44.62 9.92
N GLY A 146 -10.33 45.22 11.09
CA GLY A 146 -11.23 46.28 11.55
C GLY A 146 -10.73 47.60 11.02
N SER A 147 -11.64 48.34 10.38
CA SER A 147 -11.87 49.79 10.47
C SER A 147 -12.88 50.15 9.39
#